data_AF-A0A317KR57-F1
#
_entry.id   AF-A0A317KR57-F1
#
_cell.length_a   1.000
_cell.length_b   1.000
_cell.length_c   1.000
_cell.angle_alpha   90.00
_cell.angle_beta   90.00
_cell.angle_gamma   90.00
#
_symmetry.space_group_name_H-M   'P 1'
#
loop_
_entity.id
_entity.type
_entity.pdbx_description
1 polymer ?
#
loop_
_entity_poly.entity_id
_entity_poly.type
_entity_poly.pdbx_seq_one_letter_code
_entity_poly.pdbx_strand_id
1 'polypeptide(L)'
;RPWVAAANPTPAPWGSVRVLLLHGDHAGGASAGTVAGESARRARQARAGEGALARLAAECGASLQVVAAPAAAPMEDEPALSGEQVEAALREGWRLAEQAADAGVRLLVLAACGAGTEAAAAAVLAATAGAEPPAVLGRVLTDAGEIDDAAWMRRCAAVRDALHRTRRSPRGAKDVLAELGGGDIAIATGVLLGATARRVPVMLDGPVGLAAGMVSRDLAGQARHWCLLADHGGDPAARLAADVLGLTPLLDVRLDLGEGANALAALPLLRSVLALAATLPTHPSLTAGASGRQEPEPGEDEEEDEREFVEPEPAGPGPTTTEPDGQPVDPSGRRAG
;
A
#
# COMPACT_ATOMS: atom_id res chain seq x y z
N ARG A 1 15.52 0.22 -5.82
CA ARG A 1 16.68 -0.61 -5.40
C ARG A 1 17.07 -0.55 -3.90
N PRO A 2 16.59 0.36 -3.01
CA PRO A 2 17.04 0.34 -1.60
C PRO A 2 16.23 -0.54 -0.63
N TRP A 3 14.94 -0.82 -0.84
CA TRP A 3 14.09 -1.41 0.23
C TRP A 3 14.28 -2.92 0.44
N VAL A 4 14.51 -3.72 -0.61
CA VAL A 4 14.80 -5.17 -0.46
C VAL A 4 16.11 -5.36 0.30
N ALA A 5 17.14 -4.58 -0.06
CA ALA A 5 18.47 -4.67 0.55
C ALA A 5 18.58 -4.01 1.94
N ALA A 6 17.81 -2.94 2.20
CA ALA A 6 17.83 -2.25 3.50
C ALA A 6 17.09 -3.02 4.60
N ALA A 7 16.09 -3.83 4.25
CA ALA A 7 15.36 -4.67 5.20
C ALA A 7 16.06 -6.02 5.45
N ASN A 8 16.75 -6.57 4.45
CA ASN A 8 17.51 -7.82 4.58
C ASN A 8 18.63 -7.88 3.52
N PRO A 9 19.92 -8.04 3.89
CA PRO A 9 21.00 -8.20 2.92
C PRO A 9 20.84 -9.46 2.05
N THR A 10 20.03 -10.43 2.50
CA THR A 10 19.66 -11.61 1.73
C THR A 10 18.16 -11.52 1.39
N PRO A 11 17.76 -11.46 0.10
CA PRO A 11 16.36 -11.50 -0.28
C PRO A 11 15.73 -12.77 0.29
N ALA A 12 14.68 -12.63 1.09
CA ALA A 12 13.92 -13.75 1.61
C ALA A 12 12.44 -13.52 1.28
N PRO A 13 11.70 -14.57 0.86
CA PRO A 13 10.27 -14.45 0.66
C PRO A 13 9.58 -13.94 1.93
N TRP A 14 8.61 -13.04 1.77
CA TRP A 14 7.79 -12.58 2.89
C TRP A 14 6.84 -13.69 3.34
N GLY A 15 7.31 -14.52 4.27
CA GLY A 15 6.56 -15.64 4.84
C GLY A 15 5.41 -15.23 5.77
N SER A 16 5.45 -14.02 6.34
CA SER A 16 4.40 -13.49 7.20
C SER A 16 4.04 -12.06 6.79
N VAL A 17 2.78 -11.85 6.41
CA VAL A 17 2.22 -10.56 6.02
C VAL A 17 1.02 -10.25 6.90
N ARG A 18 0.89 -8.99 7.32
CA ARG A 18 -0.27 -8.53 8.09
C ARG A 18 -0.89 -7.29 7.47
N VAL A 19 -2.17 -7.39 7.16
CA VAL A 19 -3.04 -6.29 6.76
C VAL A 19 -3.62 -5.66 8.01
N LEU A 20 -3.42 -4.35 8.17
CA LEU A 20 -4.07 -3.53 9.17
C LEU A 20 -5.19 -2.75 8.48
N LEU A 21 -6.45 -3.20 8.67
CA LEU A 21 -7.62 -2.49 8.18
C LEU A 21 -8.06 -1.46 9.23
N LEU A 22 -7.76 -0.19 8.96
CA LEU A 22 -8.13 0.93 9.81
C LEU A 22 -9.57 1.32 9.53
N HIS A 23 -10.41 1.22 10.56
CA HIS A 23 -11.83 1.56 10.50
C HIS A 23 -12.09 2.84 11.30
N GLY A 24 -12.26 3.96 10.60
CA GLY A 24 -12.56 5.27 11.19
C GLY A 24 -13.54 6.05 10.34
N ASP A 25 -14.63 6.52 10.93
CA ASP A 25 -15.62 7.34 10.24
C ASP A 25 -15.39 8.82 10.52
N HIS A 26 -15.62 9.65 9.51
CA HIS A 26 -15.53 11.11 9.55
C HIS A 26 -16.92 11.71 9.38
N ALA A 27 -17.31 12.63 10.26
CA ALA A 27 -18.60 13.31 10.19
C ALA A 27 -18.61 14.44 9.13
N GLY A 28 -19.78 15.06 8.94
CA GLY A 28 -19.94 16.21 8.04
C GLY A 28 -19.97 15.86 6.56
N GLY A 29 -19.72 16.86 5.73
CA GLY A 29 -19.69 16.77 4.27
C GLY A 29 -18.60 15.86 3.73
N ALA A 30 -17.58 15.54 4.54
CA ALA A 30 -16.58 14.51 4.21
C ALA A 30 -17.23 13.14 3.89
N SER A 31 -18.28 12.77 4.64
CA SER A 31 -19.03 11.52 4.47
C SER A 31 -20.09 11.55 3.37
N ALA A 32 -20.23 12.64 2.62
CA ALA A 32 -21.28 12.74 1.62
C ALA A 32 -21.20 11.60 0.57
N GLY A 33 -22.35 11.02 0.26
CA GLY A 33 -22.47 9.89 -0.68
C GLY A 33 -22.05 8.54 -0.11
N THR A 34 -21.77 8.46 1.20
CA THR A 34 -21.54 7.17 1.86
C THR A 34 -22.85 6.59 2.38
N VAL A 35 -22.99 5.26 2.28
CA VAL A 35 -24.14 4.54 2.83
C VAL A 35 -23.95 4.38 4.33
N ALA A 36 -24.93 4.85 5.11
CA ALA A 36 -24.85 4.81 6.57
C ALA A 36 -24.69 3.37 7.10
N GLY A 37 -23.69 3.16 7.95
CA GLY A 37 -23.40 1.86 8.58
C GLY A 37 -22.67 0.84 7.69
N GLU A 38 -22.41 1.17 6.43
CA GLU A 38 -21.72 0.29 5.48
C GLU A 38 -20.26 0.05 5.87
N SER A 39 -19.53 1.10 6.28
CA SER A 39 -18.16 0.97 6.81
C SER A 39 -18.10 0.00 8.00
N ALA A 40 -19.00 0.20 8.97
CA ALA A 40 -19.12 -0.65 10.14
C ALA A 40 -19.49 -2.10 9.77
N ARG A 41 -20.33 -2.31 8.74
CA ARG A 41 -20.68 -3.63 8.22
C ARG A 41 -19.45 -4.32 7.64
N ARG A 42 -18.68 -3.66 6.77
CA ARG A 42 -17.43 -4.20 6.21
C ARG A 42 -16.41 -4.52 7.29
N ALA A 43 -16.22 -3.64 8.26
CA ALA A 43 -15.32 -3.87 9.38
C ALA A 43 -15.75 -5.07 10.25
N ARG A 44 -17.05 -5.31 10.44
CA ARG A 44 -17.55 -6.52 11.13
C ARG A 44 -17.29 -7.79 10.31
N GLN A 45 -17.56 -7.77 9.01
CA GLN A 45 -17.28 -8.90 8.12
C GLN A 45 -15.78 -9.24 8.13
N ALA A 46 -14.92 -8.23 7.95
CA ALA A 46 -13.47 -8.41 7.99
C ALA A 46 -12.97 -9.05 9.30
N ARG A 47 -13.53 -8.65 10.47
CA ARG A 47 -13.21 -9.28 11.76
C ARG A 47 -13.64 -10.75 11.85
N ALA A 48 -14.73 -11.10 11.20
CA ALA A 48 -15.23 -12.47 11.12
C ALA A 48 -14.50 -13.32 10.06
N GLY A 49 -13.54 -12.75 9.32
CA GLY A 49 -12.92 -13.43 8.17
C GLY A 49 -13.83 -13.49 6.94
N GLU A 50 -14.89 -12.69 6.92
CA GLU A 50 -15.88 -12.61 5.86
C GLU A 50 -15.68 -11.35 4.99
N GLY A 51 -16.32 -11.33 3.82
CA GLY A 51 -16.22 -10.22 2.87
C GLY A 51 -15.03 -10.34 1.91
N ALA A 52 -15.01 -9.47 0.89
CA ALA A 52 -14.07 -9.57 -0.23
C ALA A 52 -12.61 -9.40 0.23
N LEU A 53 -12.33 -8.40 1.08
CA LEU A 53 -10.97 -8.14 1.55
C LEU A 53 -10.40 -9.28 2.40
N ALA A 54 -11.18 -9.84 3.32
CA ALA A 54 -10.73 -10.94 4.17
C ALA A 54 -10.47 -12.20 3.35
N ARG A 55 -11.30 -12.49 2.35
CA ARG A 55 -11.09 -13.60 1.41
C ARG A 55 -9.81 -13.41 0.60
N LEU A 56 -9.61 -12.22 0.03
CA LEU A 56 -8.40 -11.91 -0.73
C LEU A 56 -7.14 -12.00 0.14
N ALA A 57 -7.19 -11.52 1.39
CA ALA A 57 -6.10 -11.65 2.34
C ALA A 57 -5.78 -13.12 2.64
N ALA A 58 -6.80 -13.95 2.85
CA ALA A 58 -6.63 -15.39 3.08
C ALA A 58 -6.05 -16.11 1.85
N GLU A 59 -6.55 -15.82 0.65
CA GLU A 59 -6.01 -16.35 -0.62
C GLU A 59 -4.54 -15.94 -0.81
N CYS A 60 -4.19 -14.74 -0.40
CA CYS A 60 -2.81 -14.24 -0.42
C CYS A 60 -2.00 -14.69 0.80
N GLY A 61 -2.49 -15.58 1.68
CA GLY A 61 -1.77 -16.02 2.87
C GLY A 61 -1.30 -14.87 3.77
N ALA A 62 -2.14 -13.85 3.94
CA ALA A 62 -1.91 -12.69 4.78
C ALA A 62 -2.92 -12.69 5.96
N SER A 63 -2.43 -12.35 7.15
CA SER A 63 -3.31 -12.13 8.31
C SER A 63 -4.01 -10.77 8.18
N LEU A 64 -5.28 -10.69 8.60
CA LEU A 64 -6.04 -9.44 8.61
C LEU A 64 -6.39 -9.06 10.05
N GLN A 65 -6.06 -7.83 10.43
CA GLN A 65 -6.41 -7.27 11.74
C GLN A 65 -7.17 -5.96 11.52
N VAL A 66 -8.41 -5.90 12.01
CA VAL A 66 -9.22 -4.68 11.97
C VAL A 66 -8.93 -3.82 13.20
N VAL A 67 -8.55 -2.57 12.98
CA VAL A 67 -8.21 -1.60 14.02
C VAL A 67 -9.27 -0.51 14.03
N ALA A 68 -9.93 -0.32 15.16
CA ALA A 68 -10.91 0.76 15.31
C ALA A 68 -10.18 2.08 15.60
N ALA A 69 -10.48 3.11 14.83
CA ALA A 69 -10.05 4.47 15.05
C ALA A 69 -11.15 5.29 15.77
N PRO A 70 -10.78 6.34 16.54
CA PRO A 70 -11.77 7.30 17.01
C PRO A 70 -12.51 7.94 15.84
N ALA A 71 -13.82 8.13 15.98
CA ALA A 71 -14.61 8.86 15.01
C ALA A 71 -14.17 10.33 14.98
N ALA A 72 -14.11 10.91 13.79
CA ALA A 72 -13.68 12.27 13.57
C ALA A 72 -14.87 13.23 13.44
N ALA A 73 -14.72 14.41 14.05
CA ALA A 73 -15.67 15.51 13.98
C ALA A 73 -15.73 16.12 12.55
N PRO A 74 -16.78 16.90 12.21
CA PRO A 74 -16.85 17.57 10.90
C PRO A 74 -15.72 18.60 10.75
N MET A 75 -14.68 18.25 9.99
CA MET A 75 -13.47 19.06 9.82
C MET A 75 -13.73 20.48 9.28
N GLU A 76 -14.83 20.69 8.57
CA GLU A 76 -15.25 22.00 8.09
C GLU A 76 -15.67 22.96 9.22
N ASP A 77 -16.14 22.43 10.34
CA ASP A 77 -16.71 23.20 11.45
C ASP A 77 -15.74 23.31 12.63
N GLU A 78 -15.04 22.22 12.95
CA GLU A 78 -14.19 22.10 14.14
C GLU A 78 -13.01 21.13 13.92
N PRO A 79 -12.02 21.05 14.84
CA PRO A 79 -10.96 20.06 14.73
C PRO A 79 -11.50 18.63 14.68
N ALA A 80 -11.04 17.85 13.70
CA ALA A 80 -11.43 16.45 13.50
C ALA A 80 -11.16 15.57 14.74
N LEU A 81 -10.05 15.86 15.46
CA LEU A 81 -9.65 15.22 16.71
C LEU A 81 -9.02 16.23 17.67
N SER A 82 -9.07 15.92 18.97
CA SER A 82 -8.24 16.61 19.97
C SER A 82 -6.76 16.20 19.85
N GLY A 83 -5.86 17.07 20.34
CA GLY A 83 -4.43 16.74 20.38
C GLY A 83 -4.13 15.46 21.19
N GLU A 84 -4.86 15.21 22.28
CA GLU A 84 -4.73 13.98 23.06
C GLU A 84 -5.14 12.74 22.26
N GLN A 85 -6.21 12.82 21.47
CA GLN A 85 -6.66 11.75 20.59
C GLN A 85 -5.62 11.47 19.49
N VAL A 86 -5.00 12.51 18.93
CA VAL A 86 -3.92 12.34 17.94
C VAL A 86 -2.72 11.62 18.55
N GLU A 87 -2.25 12.03 19.73
CA GLU A 87 -1.12 11.37 20.41
C GLU A 87 -1.46 9.91 20.78
N ALA A 88 -2.69 9.65 21.22
CA ALA A 88 -3.15 8.29 21.50
C ALA A 88 -3.18 7.41 20.24
N ALA A 89 -3.69 7.94 19.13
CA ALA A 89 -3.74 7.26 17.83
C ALA A 89 -2.35 6.97 17.27
N LEU A 90 -1.43 7.94 17.32
CA LEU A 90 -0.03 7.75 16.90
C LEU A 90 0.66 6.66 17.74
N ARG A 91 0.45 6.66 19.06
CA ARG A 91 1.01 5.64 19.96
C ARG A 91 0.44 4.25 19.69
N GLU A 92 -0.86 4.17 19.40
CA GLU A 92 -1.51 2.91 19.02
C GLU A 92 -0.94 2.36 17.72
N GLY A 93 -0.79 3.20 16.69
CA GLY A 93 -0.14 2.81 15.44
C GLY A 93 1.29 2.29 15.64
N TRP A 94 2.08 2.99 16.45
CA TRP A 94 3.44 2.56 16.78
C TRP A 94 3.45 1.18 17.45
N ARG A 95 2.59 0.99 18.45
CA ARG A 95 2.44 -0.28 19.19
C ARG A 95 2.05 -1.42 18.25
N LEU A 96 1.15 -1.19 17.29
CA LEU A 96 0.76 -2.19 16.30
C LEU A 96 1.93 -2.63 15.42
N ALA A 97 2.80 -1.70 15.03
CA ALA A 97 3.99 -2.02 14.25
C ALA A 97 5.02 -2.82 15.07
N GLU A 98 5.21 -2.48 16.35
CA GLU A 98 6.07 -3.25 17.26
C GLU A 98 5.55 -4.69 17.42
N GLN A 99 4.25 -4.85 17.66
CA GLN A 99 3.63 -6.17 17.79
C GLN A 99 3.73 -7.01 16.51
N ALA A 100 3.62 -6.37 15.34
CA ALA A 100 3.83 -7.05 14.08
C ALA A 100 5.28 -7.52 13.94
N ALA A 101 6.25 -6.65 14.23
CA ALA A 101 7.67 -6.98 14.17
C ALA A 101 8.03 -8.12 15.13
N ASP A 102 7.54 -8.08 16.37
CA ASP A 102 7.80 -9.10 17.39
C ASP A 102 7.15 -10.45 17.04
N ALA A 103 6.03 -10.42 16.31
CA ALA A 103 5.39 -11.61 15.74
C ALA A 103 6.07 -12.11 14.46
N GLY A 104 7.19 -11.52 14.05
CA GLY A 104 7.94 -11.93 12.86
C GLY A 104 7.27 -11.54 11.52
N VAL A 105 6.35 -10.56 11.53
CA VAL A 105 5.77 -10.01 10.29
C VAL A 105 6.87 -9.37 9.45
N ARG A 106 6.91 -9.71 8.17
CA ARG A 106 7.94 -9.24 7.22
C ARG A 106 7.44 -8.16 6.28
N LEU A 107 6.12 -7.96 6.21
CA LEU A 107 5.47 -6.88 5.47
C LEU A 107 4.16 -6.51 6.17
N LEU A 108 3.97 -5.21 6.38
CA LEU A 108 2.67 -4.65 6.75
C LEU A 108 1.95 -4.13 5.51
N VAL A 109 0.64 -4.28 5.46
CA VAL A 109 -0.23 -3.62 4.47
C VAL A 109 -1.14 -2.66 5.21
N LEU A 110 -1.12 -1.39 4.83
CA LEU A 110 -2.06 -0.40 5.34
C LEU A 110 -3.30 -0.38 4.46
N ALA A 111 -4.43 -0.69 5.08
CA ALA A 111 -5.76 -0.63 4.50
C ALA A 111 -6.61 0.32 5.32
N ALA A 112 -7.60 0.94 4.70
CA ALA A 112 -8.56 1.79 5.40
C ALA A 112 -9.97 1.61 4.85
N CYS A 113 -10.96 1.66 5.73
CA CYS A 113 -12.36 1.74 5.39
C CYS A 113 -13.07 2.69 6.36
N GLY A 114 -14.06 3.43 5.88
CA GLY A 114 -14.75 4.40 6.71
C GLY A 114 -15.49 5.42 5.87
N ALA A 115 -16.55 5.99 6.43
CA ALA A 115 -17.23 7.10 5.80
C ALA A 115 -16.32 8.34 5.80
N GLY A 116 -16.08 8.91 4.63
CA GLY A 116 -15.35 10.17 4.48
C GLY A 116 -13.82 10.11 4.63
N THR A 117 -13.24 8.92 4.79
CA THR A 117 -11.78 8.74 4.95
C THR A 117 -10.98 9.24 3.76
N GLU A 118 -11.48 9.03 2.54
CA GLU A 118 -10.89 9.57 1.30
C GLU A 118 -10.89 11.10 1.29
N ALA A 119 -11.97 11.72 1.77
CA ALA A 119 -12.08 13.17 1.81
C ALA A 119 -11.13 13.78 2.85
N ALA A 120 -11.00 13.14 4.02
CA ALA A 120 -10.02 13.53 5.03
C ALA A 120 -8.58 13.34 4.54
N ALA A 121 -8.29 12.22 3.86
CA ALA A 121 -6.99 11.99 3.24
C ALA A 121 -6.68 13.07 2.19
N ALA A 122 -7.65 13.40 1.33
CA ALA A 122 -7.51 14.49 0.37
C ALA A 122 -7.29 15.85 1.04
N ALA A 123 -7.93 16.13 2.18
CA ALA A 123 -7.70 17.35 2.96
C ALA A 123 -6.27 17.44 3.51
N VAL A 124 -5.76 16.34 4.09
CA VAL A 124 -4.38 16.25 4.58
C VAL A 124 -3.38 16.43 3.43
N LEU A 125 -3.63 15.78 2.29
CA LEU A 125 -2.77 15.90 1.11
C LEU A 125 -2.80 17.31 0.51
N ALA A 126 -3.97 17.93 0.41
CA ALA A 126 -4.12 19.30 -0.04
C ALA A 126 -3.36 20.27 0.88
N ALA A 127 -3.47 20.12 2.21
CA ALA A 127 -2.78 20.96 3.17
C ALA A 127 -1.26 20.83 3.11
N THR A 128 -0.75 19.61 2.89
CA THR A 128 0.69 19.31 2.90
C THR A 128 1.37 19.52 1.54
N ALA A 129 0.66 19.32 0.43
CA ALA A 129 1.19 19.49 -0.93
C ALA A 129 0.78 20.81 -1.60
N GLY A 130 -0.13 21.58 -0.99
CA GLY A 130 -0.61 22.85 -1.57
C GLY A 130 -1.52 22.66 -2.78
N ALA A 131 -2.33 21.59 -2.78
CA ALA A 131 -3.25 21.27 -3.87
C ALA A 131 -4.67 21.77 -3.62
N GLU A 132 -5.41 22.03 -4.70
CA GLU A 132 -6.82 22.43 -4.62
C GLU A 132 -7.73 21.20 -4.46
N PRO A 133 -8.79 21.25 -3.64
CA PRO A 133 -9.63 20.09 -3.34
C PRO A 133 -10.18 19.34 -4.57
N PRO A 134 -10.69 20.01 -5.62
CA PRO A 134 -11.20 19.33 -6.82
C PRO A 134 -10.13 18.56 -7.61
N ALA A 135 -8.84 18.85 -7.40
CA ALA A 135 -7.73 18.18 -8.08
C ALA A 135 -7.27 16.90 -7.35
N VAL A 136 -7.63 16.74 -6.08
CA VAL A 136 -7.19 15.61 -5.24
C VAL A 136 -8.33 14.70 -4.81
N LEU A 137 -9.59 15.16 -4.87
CA LEU A 137 -10.76 14.35 -4.54
C LEU A 137 -11.17 13.47 -5.72
N GLY A 138 -11.15 12.14 -5.51
CA GLY A 138 -11.80 11.17 -6.37
C GLY A 138 -13.30 11.43 -6.54
N ARG A 139 -13.88 10.97 -7.65
CA ARG A 139 -15.33 11.08 -7.91
C ARG A 139 -16.10 10.15 -6.98
N VAL A 140 -17.27 10.59 -6.52
CA VAL A 140 -18.16 9.74 -5.72
C VAL A 140 -19.04 8.94 -6.66
N LEU A 141 -19.13 7.63 -6.43
CA LEU A 141 -19.99 6.73 -7.21
C LEU A 141 -21.22 6.33 -6.37
N THR A 142 -22.36 6.23 -7.03
CA THR A 142 -23.58 5.63 -6.46
C THR A 142 -23.47 4.11 -6.46
N ASP A 143 -24.38 3.43 -5.76
CA ASP A 143 -24.47 1.96 -5.79
C ASP A 143 -24.74 1.39 -7.20
N ALA A 144 -25.24 2.22 -8.12
CA ALA A 144 -25.45 1.88 -9.53
C ALA A 144 -24.19 2.11 -10.41
N GLY A 145 -23.10 2.63 -9.83
CA GLY A 145 -21.86 2.95 -10.55
C GLY A 145 -21.89 4.28 -11.30
N GLU A 146 -22.87 5.14 -11.03
CA GLU A 146 -22.98 6.47 -11.63
C GLU A 146 -22.25 7.53 -10.79
N ILE A 147 -21.80 8.63 -11.40
CA ILE A 147 -21.16 9.72 -10.66
C ILE A 147 -22.21 10.50 -9.86
N ASP A 148 -22.03 10.57 -8.54
CA ASP A 148 -22.80 11.45 -7.64
C ASP A 148 -22.09 12.80 -7.50
N ASP A 149 -22.36 13.71 -8.44
CA ASP A 149 -21.79 15.06 -8.41
C ASP A 149 -22.21 15.85 -7.18
N ALA A 150 -23.43 15.63 -6.65
CA ALA A 150 -23.92 16.35 -5.48
C ALA A 150 -23.14 15.95 -4.22
N ALA A 151 -22.87 14.65 -4.04
CA ALA A 151 -22.00 14.18 -2.96
C ALA A 151 -20.56 14.66 -3.14
N TRP A 152 -20.02 14.58 -4.36
CA TRP A 152 -18.67 15.05 -4.66
C TRP A 152 -18.49 16.55 -4.37
N MET A 153 -19.47 17.39 -4.75
CA MET A 153 -19.48 18.82 -4.45
C MET A 153 -19.52 19.09 -2.94
N ARG A 154 -20.30 18.31 -2.16
CA ARG A 154 -20.33 18.41 -0.70
C ARG A 154 -18.98 18.04 -0.07
N ARG A 155 -18.32 16.98 -0.55
CA ARG A 155 -16.95 16.63 -0.11
C ARG A 155 -15.97 17.75 -0.44
N CYS A 156 -16.02 18.30 -1.65
CA CYS A 156 -15.17 19.43 -2.05
C CYS A 156 -15.38 20.66 -1.17
N ALA A 157 -16.64 20.99 -0.84
CA ALA A 157 -16.98 22.12 0.02
C ALA A 157 -16.42 21.93 1.44
N ALA A 158 -16.62 20.74 2.04
CA ALA A 158 -16.10 20.41 3.36
C ALA A 158 -14.57 20.55 3.42
N VAL A 159 -13.85 19.96 2.46
CA VAL A 159 -12.38 20.07 2.39
C VAL A 159 -11.94 21.52 2.21
N ARG A 160 -12.59 22.28 1.32
CA ARG A 160 -12.29 23.71 1.11
C ARG A 160 -12.48 24.52 2.40
N ASP A 161 -13.59 24.32 3.10
CA ASP A 161 -13.91 25.05 4.33
C ASP A 161 -12.94 24.68 5.46
N ALA A 162 -12.61 23.40 5.62
CA ALA A 162 -11.61 22.94 6.57
C ALA A 162 -10.21 23.54 6.29
N LEU A 163 -9.78 23.55 5.02
CA LEU A 163 -8.53 24.20 4.60
C LEU A 163 -8.55 25.72 4.83
N HIS A 164 -9.71 26.38 4.68
CA HIS A 164 -9.86 27.80 4.96
C HIS A 164 -9.75 28.11 6.46
N ARG A 165 -10.46 27.34 7.28
CA ARG A 165 -10.49 27.44 8.75
C ARG A 165 -9.08 27.30 9.34
N THR A 166 -8.30 26.38 8.81
CA THR A 166 -6.95 26.03 9.31
C THR A 166 -5.82 26.89 8.74
N ARG A 167 -6.09 27.84 7.83
CA ARG A 167 -5.03 28.65 7.16
C ARG A 167 -4.09 29.36 8.13
N ARG A 168 -4.60 29.76 9.29
CA ARG A 168 -3.90 30.52 10.33
C ARG A 168 -3.44 29.67 11.51
N SER A 169 -3.79 28.38 11.52
CA SER A 169 -3.36 27.44 12.56
C SER A 169 -1.89 27.04 12.36
N PRO A 170 -1.20 26.61 13.44
CA PRO A 170 0.08 25.92 13.31
C PRO A 170 -0.03 24.77 12.30
N ARG A 171 0.97 24.63 11.43
CA ARG A 171 1.01 23.59 10.38
C ARG A 171 1.93 22.43 10.75
N GLY A 172 2.05 22.14 12.05
CA GLY A 172 2.77 20.95 12.48
C GLY A 172 2.06 19.69 11.97
N ALA A 173 2.82 18.62 11.71
CA ALA A 173 2.25 17.38 11.20
C ALA A 173 1.15 16.81 12.12
N LYS A 174 1.28 16.97 13.45
CA LYS A 174 0.25 16.58 14.41
C LYS A 174 -0.97 17.50 14.38
N ASP A 175 -0.78 18.79 14.11
CA ASP A 175 -1.89 19.76 13.97
C ASP A 175 -2.71 19.44 12.73
N VAL A 176 -2.05 19.07 11.62
CA VAL A 176 -2.74 18.63 10.39
C VAL A 176 -3.60 17.39 10.66
N LEU A 177 -3.10 16.41 11.43
CA LEU A 177 -3.90 15.26 11.84
C LEU A 177 -5.10 15.65 12.72
N ALA A 178 -4.89 16.56 13.68
CA ALA A 178 -5.95 17.03 14.58
C ALA A 178 -7.03 17.80 13.84
N GLU A 179 -6.64 18.63 12.87
CA GLU A 179 -7.54 19.57 12.22
C GLU A 179 -8.29 19.00 11.02
N LEU A 180 -7.62 18.17 10.21
CA LEU A 180 -8.10 17.75 8.88
C LEU A 180 -8.13 16.23 8.70
N GLY A 181 -7.30 15.53 9.47
CA GLY A 181 -7.16 14.08 9.35
C GLY A 181 -8.26 13.36 10.12
N GLY A 182 -7.86 12.32 10.83
CA GLY A 182 -8.73 11.53 11.68
C GLY A 182 -7.94 10.42 12.34
N GLY A 183 -8.64 9.58 13.09
CA GLY A 183 -7.99 8.52 13.87
C GLY A 183 -7.33 7.47 12.98
N ASP A 184 -7.91 7.20 11.82
CA ASP A 184 -7.39 6.29 10.80
C ASP A 184 -6.04 6.78 10.25
N ILE A 185 -5.94 8.03 9.79
CA ILE A 185 -4.70 8.61 9.28
C ILE A 185 -3.66 8.72 10.39
N ALA A 186 -4.06 9.08 11.61
CA ALA A 186 -3.16 9.18 12.76
C ALA A 186 -2.60 7.80 13.19
N ILE A 187 -3.44 6.75 13.24
CA ILE A 187 -2.97 5.38 13.50
C ILE A 187 -2.06 4.91 12.37
N ALA A 188 -2.44 5.10 11.10
CA ALA A 188 -1.60 4.76 9.95
C ALA A 188 -0.23 5.44 10.04
N THR A 189 -0.19 6.72 10.40
CA THR A 189 1.05 7.48 10.60
C THR A 189 1.92 6.84 11.69
N GLY A 190 1.31 6.48 12.82
CA GLY A 190 1.99 5.76 13.91
C GLY A 190 2.56 4.42 13.46
N VAL A 191 1.81 3.66 12.66
CA VAL A 191 2.26 2.39 12.08
C VAL A 191 3.50 2.61 11.22
N LEU A 192 3.51 3.61 10.34
CA LEU A 192 4.66 3.89 9.47
C LEU A 192 5.91 4.27 10.26
N LEU A 193 5.76 5.09 11.30
CA LEU A 193 6.86 5.49 12.18
C LEU A 193 7.43 4.30 12.95
N GLY A 194 6.56 3.48 13.56
CA GLY A 194 6.97 2.28 14.30
C GLY A 194 7.58 1.22 13.38
N ALA A 195 7.00 0.98 12.21
CA ALA A 195 7.50 0.02 11.23
C ALA A 195 8.88 0.42 10.70
N THR A 196 9.08 1.71 10.43
CA THR A 196 10.38 2.30 10.09
C THR A 196 11.42 2.04 11.19
N ALA A 197 11.07 2.28 12.46
CA ALA A 197 11.96 2.04 13.59
C ALA A 197 12.32 0.55 13.75
N ARG A 198 11.37 -0.34 13.43
CA ARG A 198 11.53 -1.80 13.49
C ARG A 198 12.09 -2.41 12.19
N ARG A 199 12.38 -1.60 11.17
CA ARG A 199 12.84 -2.05 9.85
C ARG A 199 11.88 -3.04 9.18
N VAL A 200 10.58 -2.80 9.32
CA VAL A 200 9.52 -3.57 8.66
C VAL A 200 8.98 -2.73 7.51
N PRO A 201 9.04 -3.20 6.25
CA PRO A 201 8.45 -2.48 5.13
C PRO A 201 6.93 -2.45 5.24
N VAL A 202 6.33 -1.37 4.74
CA VAL A 202 4.88 -1.15 4.72
C VAL A 202 4.44 -0.88 3.29
N MET A 203 3.46 -1.64 2.83
CA MET A 203 2.76 -1.39 1.58
C MET A 203 1.59 -0.44 1.84
N LEU A 204 1.62 0.69 1.17
CA LEU A 204 0.56 1.68 1.16
C LEU A 204 -0.47 1.33 0.09
N ASP A 205 -1.73 1.49 0.44
CA ASP A 205 -2.85 1.45 -0.49
C ASP A 205 -3.83 2.59 -0.19
N GLY A 206 -4.41 3.13 -1.26
CA GLY A 206 -5.42 4.17 -1.23
C GLY A 206 -4.99 5.50 -0.61
N PRO A 207 -5.88 6.51 -0.64
CA PRO A 207 -5.56 7.86 -0.18
C PRO A 207 -5.11 7.93 1.28
N VAL A 208 -5.69 7.11 2.17
CA VAL A 208 -5.37 7.11 3.61
C VAL A 208 -3.93 6.69 3.88
N GLY A 209 -3.46 5.61 3.25
CA GLY A 209 -2.08 5.16 3.40
C GLY A 209 -1.08 6.19 2.90
N LEU A 210 -1.40 6.85 1.79
CA LEU A 210 -0.57 7.91 1.19
C LEU A 210 -0.57 9.20 2.02
N ALA A 211 -1.71 9.61 2.57
CA ALA A 211 -1.82 10.74 3.50
C ALA A 211 -0.98 10.48 4.76
N ALA A 212 -1.05 9.28 5.32
CA ALA A 212 -0.19 8.88 6.44
C ALA A 212 1.30 8.88 6.04
N GLY A 213 1.63 8.47 4.81
CA GLY A 213 2.97 8.59 4.24
C GLY A 213 3.51 10.02 4.28
N MET A 214 2.69 10.98 3.83
CA MET A 214 3.02 12.42 3.85
C MET A 214 3.24 12.96 5.26
N VAL A 215 2.34 12.64 6.19
CA VAL A 215 2.48 13.07 7.60
C VAL A 215 3.70 12.41 8.26
N SER A 216 3.94 11.12 7.99
CA SER A 216 5.09 10.40 8.54
C SER A 216 6.42 10.95 8.02
N ARG A 217 6.48 11.40 6.77
CA ARG A 217 7.66 12.09 6.20
C ARG A 217 7.96 13.37 6.96
N ASP A 218 6.93 14.15 7.29
CA ASP A 218 7.09 15.42 8.00
C ASP A 218 7.51 15.23 9.46
N LEU A 219 7.12 14.10 10.08
CA LEU A 219 7.54 13.72 11.43
C LEU A 219 8.94 13.05 11.44
N ALA A 220 9.23 12.20 10.47
CA ALA A 220 10.48 11.45 10.35
C ALA A 220 10.79 11.17 8.86
N GLY A 221 11.62 12.02 8.26
CA GLY A 221 11.88 11.99 6.81
C GLY A 221 12.34 10.65 6.24
N GLN A 222 12.93 9.76 7.05
CA GLN A 222 13.36 8.43 6.60
C GLN A 222 12.22 7.41 6.46
N ALA A 223 11.02 7.70 6.95
CA ALA A 223 9.88 6.77 6.89
C ALA A 223 9.51 6.36 5.45
N ARG A 224 9.64 7.28 4.49
CA ARG A 224 9.35 7.01 3.08
C ARG A 224 10.17 5.86 2.48
N HIS A 225 11.38 5.59 3.00
CA HIS A 225 12.24 4.52 2.50
C HIS A 225 11.76 3.12 2.89
N TRP A 226 10.83 3.04 3.84
CA TRP A 226 10.17 1.80 4.28
C TRP A 226 8.79 1.62 3.65
N CYS A 227 8.36 2.57 2.80
CA CYS A 227 7.07 2.53 2.15
C CYS A 227 7.18 1.96 0.73
N LEU A 228 6.19 1.15 0.36
CA LEU A 228 5.96 0.66 -0.99
C LEU A 228 4.58 1.11 -1.44
N LEU A 229 4.42 1.42 -2.71
CA LEU A 229 3.11 1.69 -3.30
C LEU A 229 2.79 0.57 -4.28
N ALA A 230 1.67 -0.13 -4.07
CA ALA A 230 1.26 -1.20 -4.97
C ALA A 230 0.77 -0.64 -6.31
N ASP A 231 -0.28 0.17 -6.26
CA ASP A 231 -0.89 0.86 -7.38
C ASP A 231 -1.56 2.12 -6.80
N HIS A 232 -1.65 3.20 -7.57
CA HIS A 232 -2.40 4.39 -7.14
C HIS A 232 -3.88 4.34 -7.53
N GLY A 233 -4.36 3.27 -8.18
CA GLY A 233 -5.77 3.02 -8.52
C GLY A 233 -6.40 4.01 -9.49
N GLY A 234 -5.60 4.86 -10.12
CA GLY A 234 -6.07 6.06 -10.81
C GLY A 234 -6.56 7.21 -9.90
N ASP A 235 -6.49 7.08 -8.57
CA ASP A 235 -6.92 8.09 -7.62
C ASP A 235 -6.01 9.35 -7.67
N PRO A 236 -6.57 10.56 -7.78
CA PRO A 236 -5.77 11.79 -7.89
C PRO A 236 -4.92 12.10 -6.66
N ALA A 237 -5.45 11.85 -5.46
CA ALA A 237 -4.75 12.06 -4.20
C ALA A 237 -3.57 11.09 -4.06
N ALA A 238 -3.80 9.81 -4.36
CA ALA A 238 -2.75 8.79 -4.31
C ALA A 238 -1.61 9.09 -5.28
N ARG A 239 -1.92 9.54 -6.51
CA ARG A 239 -0.93 9.96 -7.51
C ARG A 239 -0.08 11.13 -7.04
N LEU A 240 -0.72 12.21 -6.60
CA LEU A 240 -0.02 13.39 -6.08
C LEU A 240 0.90 13.02 -4.92
N ALA A 241 0.41 12.23 -3.97
CA ALA A 241 1.18 11.80 -2.82
C ALA A 241 2.36 10.90 -3.20
N ALA A 242 2.18 9.99 -4.16
CA ALA A 242 3.23 9.13 -4.68
C ALA A 242 4.38 9.96 -5.27
N ASP A 243 4.05 10.95 -6.11
CA ASP A 243 5.04 11.85 -6.71
C ASP A 243 5.82 12.62 -5.64
N VAL A 244 5.11 13.18 -4.64
CA VAL A 244 5.72 13.96 -3.57
C VAL A 244 6.58 13.10 -2.62
N LEU A 245 6.20 11.85 -2.39
CA LEU A 245 6.97 10.89 -1.59
C LEU A 245 8.12 10.24 -2.38
N GLY A 246 8.14 10.39 -3.70
CA GLY A 246 9.07 9.71 -4.59
C GLY A 246 8.83 8.20 -4.65
N LEU A 247 7.57 7.76 -4.50
CA LEU A 247 7.17 6.36 -4.56
C LEU A 247 6.72 6.03 -5.98
N THR A 248 7.46 5.16 -6.65
CA THR A 248 7.02 4.57 -7.91
C THR A 248 6.07 3.40 -7.61
N PRO A 249 4.82 3.40 -8.15
CA PRO A 249 3.92 2.26 -8.04
C PRO A 249 4.57 0.98 -8.59
N LEU A 250 4.30 -0.15 -7.94
CA LEU A 250 4.78 -1.46 -8.40
C LEU A 250 4.01 -1.95 -9.62
N LEU A 251 2.73 -1.58 -9.71
CA LEU A 251 1.80 -1.93 -10.77
C LEU A 251 1.08 -0.67 -11.28
N ASP A 252 0.56 -0.75 -12.50
CA ASP A 252 -0.33 0.24 -13.13
C ASP A 252 -1.52 -0.49 -13.76
N VAL A 253 -2.24 -1.27 -12.94
CA VAL A 253 -3.48 -1.96 -13.34
C VAL A 253 -4.67 -1.00 -13.25
N ARG A 254 -4.53 0.08 -12.47
CA ARG A 254 -5.53 1.15 -12.31
C ARG A 254 -6.88 0.63 -11.86
N LEU A 255 -6.82 -0.33 -10.93
CA LEU A 255 -8.01 -0.86 -10.27
C LEU A 255 -8.30 0.00 -9.05
N ASP A 256 -9.48 0.62 -9.02
CA ASP A 256 -9.96 1.42 -7.90
C ASP A 256 -10.67 0.52 -6.87
N LEU A 257 -9.96 -0.51 -6.38
CA LEU A 257 -10.53 -1.51 -5.46
C LEU A 257 -10.55 -1.02 -4.01
N GLY A 258 -9.63 -0.12 -3.65
CA GLY A 258 -9.48 0.44 -2.31
C GLY A 258 -9.22 -0.61 -1.22
N GLU A 259 -9.32 -0.17 0.04
CA GLU A 259 -9.31 -1.01 1.25
C GLU A 259 -8.12 -2.00 1.41
N GLY A 260 -6.97 -1.76 0.77
CA GLY A 260 -5.81 -2.67 0.82
C GLY A 260 -5.80 -3.75 -0.28
N ALA A 261 -6.81 -3.78 -1.15
CA ALA A 261 -6.94 -4.80 -2.19
C ALA A 261 -5.86 -4.67 -3.26
N ASN A 262 -5.42 -3.46 -3.63
CA ASN A 262 -4.34 -3.29 -4.62
C ASN A 262 -3.01 -3.81 -4.06
N ALA A 263 -2.76 -3.58 -2.78
CA ALA A 263 -1.59 -4.12 -2.09
C ALA A 263 -1.60 -5.65 -2.03
N LEU A 264 -2.76 -6.26 -1.75
CA LEU A 264 -2.89 -7.72 -1.76
C LEU A 264 -2.75 -8.29 -3.17
N ALA A 265 -3.27 -7.64 -4.20
CA ALA A 265 -3.12 -8.07 -5.59
C ALA A 265 -1.64 -8.08 -6.05
N ALA A 266 -0.82 -7.16 -5.55
CA ALA A 266 0.62 -7.12 -5.84
C ALA A 266 1.43 -8.18 -5.08
N LEU A 267 0.90 -8.74 -3.99
CA LEU A 267 1.66 -9.59 -3.07
C LEU A 267 2.14 -10.91 -3.70
N PRO A 268 1.34 -11.66 -4.49
CA PRO A 268 1.81 -12.87 -5.15
C PRO A 268 3.00 -12.61 -6.08
N LEU A 269 2.95 -11.52 -6.86
CA LEU A 269 4.05 -11.13 -7.75
C LEU A 269 5.33 -10.88 -6.95
N LEU A 270 5.25 -10.09 -5.88
CA LEU A 270 6.41 -9.76 -5.05
C LEU A 270 7.01 -10.99 -4.37
N ARG A 271 6.17 -11.92 -3.90
CA ARG A 271 6.65 -13.19 -3.33
C ARG A 271 7.38 -14.04 -4.37
N SER A 272 6.86 -14.13 -5.59
CA SER A 272 7.54 -14.83 -6.68
C SER A 272 8.90 -14.21 -7.01
N VAL A 273 8.96 -12.88 -7.10
CA VAL A 273 10.22 -12.16 -7.34
C VAL A 273 11.22 -12.36 -6.20
N LEU A 274 10.79 -12.29 -4.94
CA LEU A 274 11.65 -12.52 -3.78
C LEU A 274 12.12 -13.97 -3.68
N ALA A 275 11.28 -14.95 -4.03
CA ALA A 275 11.66 -16.36 -4.08
C ALA A 275 12.73 -16.61 -5.14
N LEU A 276 12.56 -16.04 -6.34
CA LEU A 276 13.57 -16.12 -7.39
C LEU A 276 14.87 -15.42 -6.98
N ALA A 277 14.79 -14.22 -6.42
CA ALA A 277 15.96 -13.47 -5.97
C ALA A 277 16.73 -14.19 -4.83
N ALA A 278 16.05 -15.03 -4.04
CA ALA A 278 16.67 -15.82 -2.98
C ALA A 278 17.44 -17.05 -3.51
N THR A 279 17.08 -17.57 -4.69
CA THR A 279 17.71 -18.76 -5.28
C THR A 279 18.80 -18.43 -6.29
N LEU A 280 18.78 -17.23 -6.88
CA LEU A 280 19.77 -16.82 -7.86
C LEU A 280 21.13 -16.56 -7.19
N PRO A 281 22.24 -17.11 -7.73
CA PRO A 281 23.57 -16.73 -7.30
C PRO A 281 23.80 -15.23 -7.57
N THR A 282 24.55 -14.57 -6.68
CA THR A 282 24.95 -13.19 -6.92
C THR A 282 25.77 -13.12 -8.21
N HIS A 283 25.29 -12.33 -9.17
CA HIS A 283 25.97 -12.19 -10.46
C HIS A 283 27.42 -11.74 -10.24
N PRO A 284 28.45 -12.35 -10.88
CA PRO A 284 29.86 -12.05 -10.64
C PRO A 284 30.24 -10.57 -10.81
N SER A 285 29.53 -9.85 -11.70
CA SER A 285 29.74 -8.40 -11.87
C SER A 285 29.36 -7.54 -10.64
N LEU A 286 28.58 -8.08 -9.71
CA LEU A 286 28.23 -7.43 -8.43
C LEU A 286 29.22 -7.77 -7.31
N THR A 287 30.03 -8.82 -7.45
CA THR A 287 31.09 -9.19 -6.50
C THR A 287 32.47 -8.63 -6.90
N ALA A 288 32.71 -8.43 -8.20
CA ALA A 288 33.97 -7.89 -8.74
C ALA A 288 34.31 -6.45 -8.28
N GLY A 289 33.37 -5.70 -7.72
CA GLY A 289 33.60 -4.36 -7.18
C GLY A 289 33.93 -4.30 -5.68
N ALA A 290 33.85 -5.42 -4.96
CA ALA A 290 34.02 -5.47 -3.50
C ALA A 290 35.36 -6.06 -3.03
N SER A 291 36.11 -6.72 -3.92
CA SER A 291 37.54 -7.03 -3.71
C SER A 291 38.38 -5.88 -4.23
N GLY A 292 39.30 -5.36 -3.40
CA GLY A 292 40.02 -4.12 -3.60
C GLY A 292 40.62 -3.93 -4.99
N ARG A 293 40.63 -2.66 -5.44
CA ARG A 293 41.47 -2.20 -6.54
C ARG A 293 42.92 -2.55 -6.22
N GLN A 294 43.42 -3.61 -6.84
CA GLN A 294 44.84 -3.84 -6.99
C GLN A 294 45.13 -3.47 -8.45
N GLU A 295 45.87 -2.37 -8.64
CA GLU A 295 46.36 -1.98 -9.97
C GLU A 295 47.21 -3.13 -10.52
N PRO A 296 47.01 -3.54 -11.78
CA PRO A 296 47.83 -4.59 -12.36
C PRO A 296 49.22 -4.03 -12.71
N GLU A 297 50.26 -4.68 -12.19
CA GLU A 297 51.63 -4.58 -12.69
C GLU A 297 51.67 -5.11 -14.14
N PRO A 298 52.46 -4.50 -15.04
CA PRO A 298 52.46 -4.87 -16.44
C PRO A 298 53.34 -6.11 -16.68
N GLY A 299 52.72 -7.19 -17.15
CA GLY A 299 53.39 -8.29 -17.84
C GLY A 299 53.19 -9.63 -17.15
N GLU A 300 52.39 -10.49 -17.76
CA GLU A 300 52.83 -11.71 -18.46
C GLU A 300 51.60 -12.39 -19.06
N ASP A 301 51.79 -12.98 -20.22
CA ASP A 301 50.76 -13.58 -21.07
C ASP A 301 49.98 -14.69 -20.36
N GLU A 302 48.68 -14.49 -20.12
CA GLU A 302 47.77 -15.58 -19.80
C GLU A 302 46.52 -15.47 -20.67
N GLU A 303 46.27 -16.56 -21.42
CA GLU A 303 45.20 -16.74 -22.39
C GLU A 303 43.83 -16.41 -21.78
N GLU A 304 43.07 -15.53 -22.44
CA GLU A 304 41.67 -15.27 -22.12
C GLU A 304 40.84 -16.53 -22.38
N ASP A 305 40.67 -17.36 -21.36
CA ASP A 305 39.66 -18.40 -21.33
C ASP A 305 38.31 -17.73 -21.01
N GLU A 306 37.67 -17.18 -22.06
CA GLU A 306 36.27 -16.76 -22.04
C GLU A 306 35.40 -17.98 -21.71
N ARG A 307 35.21 -18.24 -20.41
CA ARG A 307 34.23 -19.21 -19.95
C ARG A 307 32.83 -18.68 -20.25
N GLU A 308 32.35 -19.05 -21.44
CA GLU A 308 30.98 -18.89 -21.90
C GLU A 308 30.02 -19.42 -20.82
N PHE A 309 29.12 -18.55 -20.36
CA PHE A 309 28.09 -18.90 -19.39
C PHE A 309 27.10 -19.87 -20.05
N VAL A 310 27.14 -21.13 -19.64
CA VAL A 310 26.19 -22.16 -20.09
C VAL A 310 25.01 -22.19 -19.12
N GLU A 311 23.83 -21.81 -19.60
CA GLU A 311 22.57 -21.93 -18.87
C GLU A 311 22.31 -23.43 -18.54
N PRO A 312 22.10 -23.80 -17.26
CA PRO A 312 21.86 -25.20 -16.92
C PRO A 312 20.53 -25.66 -17.51
N GLU A 313 20.55 -26.80 -18.22
CA GLU A 313 19.32 -27.36 -18.78
C GLU A 313 18.28 -27.60 -17.67
N PRO A 314 17.00 -27.24 -17.93
CA PRO A 314 15.95 -27.44 -16.95
C PRO A 314 15.79 -28.93 -16.64
N ALA A 315 15.59 -29.25 -15.36
CA ALA A 315 15.27 -30.60 -14.91
C ALA A 315 13.85 -30.98 -15.38
N GLY A 316 13.74 -31.40 -16.63
CA GLY A 316 12.50 -31.78 -17.29
C GLY A 316 11.75 -30.60 -17.92
N PRO A 317 10.81 -30.89 -18.84
CA PRO A 317 10.01 -29.85 -19.46
C PRO A 317 9.18 -29.16 -18.38
N GLY A 318 9.38 -27.85 -18.20
CA GLY A 318 8.41 -27.00 -17.53
C GLY A 318 7.04 -27.16 -18.19
N PRO A 319 5.93 -26.91 -17.49
CA PRO A 319 4.60 -27.24 -18.00
C PRO A 319 4.23 -26.27 -19.14
N THR A 320 4.65 -26.60 -20.35
CA THR A 320 4.21 -25.98 -21.60
C THR A 320 4.18 -27.03 -22.69
N THR A 321 3.05 -27.72 -22.80
CA THR A 321 2.42 -28.05 -24.08
C THR A 321 0.91 -28.16 -23.86
N THR A 322 0.14 -27.22 -24.43
CA THR A 322 -1.27 -27.47 -24.74
C THR A 322 -1.30 -28.04 -26.15
N GLU A 323 -1.09 -29.35 -26.29
CA GLU A 323 -1.53 -30.04 -27.49
C GLU A 323 -2.84 -30.77 -27.17
N PRO A 324 -3.87 -30.67 -28.03
CA PRO A 324 -5.13 -31.34 -27.78
C PRO A 324 -4.94 -32.84 -27.99
N ASP A 325 -5.25 -33.64 -26.96
CA ASP A 325 -5.22 -35.10 -27.02
C ASP A 325 -5.95 -35.61 -28.28
N GLY A 326 -5.18 -36.21 -29.18
CA GLY A 326 -5.71 -36.91 -30.34
C GLY A 326 -6.53 -38.11 -29.91
N GLN A 327 -7.86 -38.00 -29.98
CA GLN A 327 -8.75 -39.15 -29.95
C GLN A 327 -8.41 -40.09 -31.12
N PRO A 328 -8.26 -41.41 -30.89
CA PRO A 328 -8.21 -42.38 -31.98
C PRO A 328 -9.59 -42.46 -32.65
N VAL A 329 -9.64 -42.13 -33.94
CA VAL A 329 -10.83 -42.34 -34.78
C VAL A 329 -10.99 -43.84 -35.06
N ASP A 330 -12.13 -44.40 -34.65
CA ASP A 330 -12.57 -45.77 -34.95
C ASP A 330 -12.76 -45.97 -36.47
N PRO A 331 -12.08 -46.94 -37.11
CA PRO A 331 -12.24 -47.26 -38.51
C PRO A 331 -13.34 -48.32 -38.69
N SER A 332 -14.58 -48.01 -38.34
CA SER A 332 -15.73 -48.84 -38.72
C SER A 332 -16.90 -47.96 -39.18
N GLY A 333 -16.83 -47.60 -40.46
CA GLY A 333 -17.88 -46.84 -41.13
C GLY A 333 -19.23 -47.56 -41.08
N ARG A 334 -20.25 -46.85 -40.59
CA ARG A 334 -21.63 -46.93 -41.08
C ARG A 334 -22.35 -45.61 -40.75
N ARG A 335 -22.63 -44.82 -41.79
CA ARG A 335 -23.67 -43.78 -41.77
C ARG A 335 -25.03 -44.45 -41.90
N ALA A 336 -26.00 -44.05 -41.09
CA ALA A 336 -27.41 -43.92 -41.46
C ALA A 336 -28.22 -43.31 -40.30
N GLY A 337 -29.10 -42.36 -40.62
CA GLY A 337 -30.19 -41.90 -39.75
C GLY A 337 -30.10 -40.45 -39.35
#